data_AF-A0A2V9XMP4-F1
#
_entry.id   AF-A0A2V9XMP4-F1
#
_cell.length_a   1.000
_cell.length_b   1.000
_cell.length_c   1.000
_cell.angle_alpha   90.00
_cell.angle_beta   90.00
_cell.angle_gamma   90.00
#
_symmetry.space_group_name_H-M   'P 1'
#
loop_
_entity.id
_entity.type
_entity.pdbx_description
1 polymer ?
#
loop_
_entity_poly.entity_id
_entity_poly.type
_entity_poly.pdbx_seq_one_letter_code
_entity_poly.pdbx_strand_id
1 'polypeptide(L)'
;AKKVHDTVTGIIEDIESRGETALREISEKFDKWNPPTFRLSEAEIEGCLSQLSRRNIDDIKFAQAQVHNFARAQRSSIKDVEVETLPGVILGHKNMPVDSVGCYVPGGKYPLVASAHMS
;
A
#
# COMPACT_ATOMS: atom_id res chain seq x y z
N ALA A 1 -10.13 12.15 -22.22
CA ALA A 1 -8.96 12.50 -21.39
C ALA A 1 -9.23 13.72 -20.51
N LYS A 2 -9.50 14.91 -21.07
CA LYS A 2 -9.71 16.16 -20.30
C LYS A 2 -10.75 16.04 -19.16
N LYS A 3 -11.92 15.43 -19.44
CA LYS A 3 -12.98 15.24 -18.42
C LYS A 3 -12.55 14.42 -17.20
N VAL A 4 -11.75 13.36 -17.39
CA VAL A 4 -11.26 12.51 -16.28
C VAL A 4 -10.22 13.26 -15.47
N HIS A 5 -9.28 13.91 -16.14
CA HIS A 5 -8.28 14.78 -15.51
C HIS A 5 -8.97 15.82 -14.60
N ASP A 6 -9.90 16.61 -15.15
CA ASP A 6 -10.56 17.69 -14.42
C ASP A 6 -11.38 17.16 -13.22
N THR A 7 -11.95 15.95 -13.35
CA THR A 7 -12.69 15.30 -12.24
C THR A 7 -11.75 14.87 -11.11
N VAL A 8 -10.61 14.24 -11.46
CA VAL A 8 -9.64 13.76 -10.47
C VAL A 8 -8.96 14.93 -9.78
N THR A 9 -8.57 15.96 -10.52
CA THR A 9 -8.00 17.20 -9.95
C THR A 9 -8.96 17.83 -8.94
N GLY A 10 -10.23 18.00 -9.30
CA GLY A 10 -11.22 18.56 -8.37
C GLY A 10 -11.42 17.72 -7.11
N ILE A 11 -11.38 16.39 -7.21
CA ILE A 11 -11.44 15.50 -6.05
C ILE A 11 -10.24 15.69 -5.13
N ILE A 12 -9.03 15.78 -5.68
CA ILE A 12 -7.80 15.95 -4.90
C ILE A 12 -7.82 17.30 -4.17
N GLU A 13 -8.14 18.39 -4.87
CA GLU A 13 -8.23 19.73 -4.29
C GLU A 13 -9.28 19.82 -3.16
N ASP A 14 -10.40 19.12 -3.31
CA ASP A 14 -11.46 19.07 -2.31
C ASP A 14 -11.04 18.29 -1.06
N ILE A 15 -10.33 17.16 -1.24
CA ILE A 15 -9.75 16.39 -0.12
C ILE A 15 -8.62 17.18 0.57
N GLU A 16 -7.77 17.88 -0.17
CA GLU A 16 -6.72 18.71 0.42
C GLU A 16 -7.29 19.85 1.27
N SER A 17 -8.40 20.45 0.84
CA SER A 17 -9.01 21.60 1.53
C SER A 17 -9.94 21.21 2.69
N ARG A 18 -10.72 20.13 2.56
CA ARG A 18 -11.74 19.72 3.54
C ARG A 18 -11.42 18.41 4.28
N GLY A 19 -10.37 17.70 3.89
CA GLY A 19 -9.93 16.47 4.53
C GLY A 19 -11.00 15.38 4.53
N GLU A 20 -11.23 14.79 5.71
CA GLU A 20 -12.12 13.64 5.88
C GLU A 20 -13.58 13.92 5.48
N THR A 21 -14.06 15.16 5.60
CA THR A 21 -15.43 15.52 5.18
C THR A 21 -15.64 15.26 3.69
N ALA A 22 -14.72 15.71 2.84
CA ALA A 22 -14.78 15.45 1.39
C ALA A 22 -14.68 13.95 1.08
N LEU A 23 -13.77 13.25 1.77
CA LEU A 23 -13.61 11.80 1.62
C LEU A 23 -14.91 11.04 1.91
N ARG A 24 -15.62 11.39 3.00
CA ARG A 24 -16.90 10.76 3.38
C ARG A 24 -18.00 10.99 2.36
N GLU A 25 -18.12 12.22 1.85
CA GLU A 25 -19.10 12.54 0.81
C GLU A 25 -18.83 11.76 -0.49
N ILE A 26 -17.56 11.62 -0.87
CA ILE A 26 -17.13 10.85 -2.04
C ILE A 26 -17.43 9.35 -1.83
N SER A 27 -17.07 8.81 -0.67
CA SER A 27 -17.32 7.39 -0.32
C SER A 27 -18.82 7.07 -0.33
N GLU A 28 -19.66 7.94 0.23
CA GLU A 28 -21.12 7.78 0.18
C GLU A 28 -21.65 7.84 -1.26
N LYS A 29 -21.12 8.76 -2.08
CA LYS A 29 -21.57 8.95 -3.47
C LYS A 29 -21.23 7.76 -4.37
N PHE A 30 -20.01 7.23 -4.29
CA PHE A 30 -19.53 6.19 -5.21
C PHE A 30 -19.75 4.78 -4.68
N ASP A 31 -19.54 4.57 -3.38
CA ASP A 31 -19.56 3.25 -2.76
C ASP A 31 -20.81 3.01 -1.89
N LYS A 32 -21.60 4.06 -1.62
CA LYS A 32 -22.74 4.03 -0.69
C LYS A 32 -22.32 3.50 0.69
N TRP A 33 -21.14 3.93 1.12
CA TRP A 33 -20.47 3.46 2.31
C TRP A 33 -19.87 4.62 3.08
N ASN A 34 -20.29 4.80 4.33
CA ASN A 34 -19.80 5.86 5.22
C ASN A 34 -19.81 5.37 6.68
N PRO A 35 -18.85 4.49 7.05
CA PRO A 35 -18.77 3.93 8.39
C PRO A 35 -18.33 5.01 9.40
N PRO A 36 -18.57 4.84 10.71
CA PRO A 36 -18.04 5.77 11.72
C PRO A 36 -16.51 5.95 11.63
N THR A 37 -15.78 4.90 11.28
CA THR A 37 -14.34 4.90 11.03
C THR A 37 -14.03 4.13 9.75
N PHE A 38 -13.15 4.68 8.90
CA PHE A 38 -12.61 3.95 7.74
C PHE A 38 -11.54 2.93 8.12
N ARG A 39 -10.93 3.10 9.29
CA ARG A 39 -9.94 2.16 9.82
C ARG A 39 -10.66 1.00 10.49
N LEU A 40 -10.40 -0.21 9.99
CA LEU A 40 -10.85 -1.45 10.61
C LEU A 40 -10.24 -1.60 12.00
N SER A 41 -11.08 -2.02 12.95
CA SER A 41 -10.69 -2.47 14.27
C SER A 41 -10.12 -3.89 14.24
N GLU A 42 -9.36 -4.26 15.28
CA GLU A 42 -8.83 -5.61 15.42
C GLU A 42 -9.94 -6.66 15.41
N ALA A 43 -11.07 -6.37 16.07
CA ALA A 43 -12.20 -7.28 16.11
C ALA A 43 -12.85 -7.51 14.73
N GLU A 44 -12.90 -6.47 13.88
CA GLU A 44 -13.37 -6.61 12.50
C GLU A 44 -12.40 -7.46 11.67
N ILE A 45 -11.09 -7.27 11.86
CA ILE A 45 -10.05 -8.06 11.20
C ILE A 45 -10.13 -9.53 11.63
N GLU A 46 -10.20 -9.82 12.93
CA GLU A 46 -10.39 -11.17 13.46
C GLU A 46 -11.69 -11.80 12.95
N GLY A 47 -12.77 -11.02 12.90
CA GLY A 47 -14.04 -11.41 12.31
C GLY A 47 -13.90 -11.86 10.86
N CYS A 48 -13.20 -11.09 10.02
CA CYS A 48 -12.89 -11.48 8.64
C CYS A 48 -12.00 -12.74 8.57
N LEU A 49 -10.97 -12.84 9.41
CA LEU A 49 -10.07 -14.01 9.43
C LEU A 49 -10.81 -15.29 9.82
N SER A 50 -11.76 -15.21 10.75
CA SER A 50 -12.56 -16.37 11.19
C SER A 50 -13.45 -16.97 10.09
N GLN A 51 -13.74 -16.22 9.04
CA GLN A 51 -14.52 -16.68 7.88
C GLN A 51 -13.67 -17.46 6.88
N LEU A 52 -12.34 -17.42 7.01
CA LEU A 52 -11.44 -18.11 6.11
C LEU A 52 -11.24 -19.56 6.51
N SER A 53 -11.23 -20.46 5.53
CA SER A 53 -10.83 -21.83 5.76
C SER A 53 -9.36 -21.90 6.18
N ARG A 54 -8.99 -22.93 6.94
CA ARG A 54 -7.60 -23.15 7.33
C ARG A 54 -6.67 -23.20 6.11
N ARG A 55 -7.12 -23.87 5.05
CA ARG A 55 -6.40 -23.97 3.78
C ARG A 55 -6.11 -22.60 3.17
N ASN A 56 -7.11 -21.71 3.10
CA ASN A 56 -6.91 -20.37 2.55
C ASN A 56 -5.86 -19.59 3.35
N ILE A 57 -5.88 -19.71 4.68
CA ILE A 57 -4.90 -19.06 5.55
C ILE A 57 -3.49 -19.61 5.28
N ASP A 58 -3.35 -20.94 5.18
CA ASP A 58 -2.07 -21.57 4.93
C ASP A 58 -1.52 -21.21 3.53
N ASP A 59 -2.38 -21.15 2.51
CA ASP A 59 -2.01 -20.74 1.14
C ASP A 59 -1.53 -19.27 1.10
N ILE A 60 -2.22 -18.37 1.80
CA ILE A 60 -1.83 -16.95 1.93
C ILE A 60 -0.47 -16.83 2.61
N LYS A 61 -0.26 -17.53 3.73
CA LYS A 61 1.01 -17.51 4.47
C LYS A 61 2.15 -18.07 3.63
N PHE A 62 1.90 -19.13 2.86
CA PHE A 62 2.88 -19.69 1.95
C PHE A 62 3.31 -18.65 0.90
N ALA A 63 2.35 -17.99 0.25
CA ALA A 63 2.65 -16.96 -0.75
C ALA A 63 3.46 -15.79 -0.15
N GLN A 64 3.05 -15.27 1.01
CA GLN A 64 3.77 -14.22 1.73
C GLN A 64 5.21 -14.63 2.08
N ALA A 65 5.41 -15.88 2.52
CA ALA A 65 6.75 -16.37 2.83
C ALA A 65 7.66 -16.40 1.59
N GLN A 66 7.14 -16.83 0.43
CA GLN A 66 7.93 -16.84 -0.81
C GLN A 66 8.32 -15.43 -1.26
N VAL A 67 7.37 -14.50 -1.26
CA VAL A 67 7.62 -13.10 -1.63
C VAL A 67 8.63 -12.46 -0.68
N HIS A 68 8.43 -12.62 0.64
CA HIS A 68 9.31 -12.05 1.65
C HIS A 68 10.74 -12.60 1.56
N ASN A 69 10.89 -13.90 1.33
CA ASN A 69 12.21 -14.52 1.18
C ASN A 69 12.99 -13.94 0.00
N PHE A 70 12.34 -13.74 -1.15
CA PHE A 70 12.99 -13.14 -2.31
C PHE A 70 13.26 -11.64 -2.13
N ALA A 71 12.30 -10.90 -1.58
CA ALA A 71 12.48 -9.47 -1.28
C ALA A 71 13.65 -9.23 -0.30
N ARG A 72 13.85 -10.12 0.67
CA ARG A 72 15.03 -10.09 1.55
C ARG A 72 16.33 -10.33 0.80
N ALA A 73 16.36 -11.24 -0.17
CA ALA A 73 17.53 -11.47 -1.01
C ALA A 73 17.87 -10.22 -1.84
N GLN A 74 16.86 -9.59 -2.45
CA GLN A 74 17.01 -8.33 -3.18
C GLN A 74 17.50 -7.19 -2.27
N ARG A 75 16.90 -7.01 -1.09
CA ARG A 75 17.37 -6.02 -0.11
C ARG A 75 18.82 -6.27 0.32
N SER A 76 19.21 -7.54 0.43
CA SER A 76 20.56 -7.90 0.86
C SER A 76 21.62 -7.64 -0.22
N SER A 77 21.24 -7.60 -1.50
CA SER A 77 22.14 -7.24 -2.60
C SER A 77 22.30 -5.72 -2.78
N ILE A 78 21.37 -4.92 -2.27
CA ILE A 78 21.47 -3.47 -2.25
C ILE A 78 22.51 -3.06 -1.20
N LYS A 79 23.59 -2.40 -1.64
CA LYS A 79 24.67 -1.90 -0.81
C LYS A 79 24.92 -0.43 -1.09
N ASP A 80 25.21 0.29 -0.02
CA ASP A 80 25.83 1.61 -0.12
C ASP A 80 27.22 1.46 -0.73
N VAL A 81 27.65 2.47 -1.44
CA VAL A 81 28.96 2.50 -2.10
C VAL A 81 29.68 3.72 -1.58
N GLU A 82 30.92 3.54 -1.17
CA GLU A 82 31.84 4.60 -0.79
C GLU A 82 33.23 4.23 -1.29
N VAL A 83 33.85 5.12 -2.06
CA VAL A 83 35.15 4.91 -2.69
C VAL A 83 35.95 6.21 -2.64
N GLU A 84 37.18 6.13 -2.13
CA GLU A 84 38.15 7.21 -2.25
C GLU A 84 38.81 7.14 -3.63
N THR A 85 38.51 8.10 -4.50
CA THR A 85 38.98 8.07 -5.91
C THR A 85 40.30 8.83 -6.09
N LEU A 86 40.58 9.78 -5.21
CA LEU A 86 41.83 10.53 -5.07
C LEU A 86 42.06 10.77 -3.57
N PRO A 87 43.29 11.01 -3.10
CA PRO A 87 43.56 11.30 -1.70
C PRO A 87 42.66 12.43 -1.16
N GLY A 88 41.82 12.11 -0.18
CA GLY A 88 40.83 12.99 0.44
C GLY A 88 39.50 13.16 -0.29
N VAL A 89 39.26 12.47 -1.42
CA VAL A 89 38.03 12.61 -2.23
C VAL A 89 37.22 11.31 -2.22
N ILE A 90 36.15 11.30 -1.42
CA ILE A 90 35.24 10.18 -1.25
C ILE A 90 33.97 10.39 -2.08
N LEU A 91 33.66 9.44 -2.97
CA LEU A 91 32.44 9.42 -3.79
C LEU A 91 31.62 8.17 -3.46
N GLY A 92 30.30 8.25 -3.63
CA GLY A 92 29.43 7.16 -3.24
C GLY A 92 27.94 7.38 -3.48
N HIS A 93 27.15 6.36 -3.12
CA HIS A 93 25.69 6.47 -3.00
C HIS A 93 25.23 5.81 -1.71
N LYS A 94 24.04 6.22 -1.25
CA LYS A 94 23.37 5.63 -0.10
C LYS A 94 21.94 5.25 -0.45
N ASN A 95 21.49 4.10 0.03
CA ASN A 95 20.14 3.62 -0.14
C ASN A 95 19.33 4.00 1.11
N MET A 96 18.34 4.86 0.92
CA MET A 96 17.46 5.34 2.00
C MET A 96 16.05 4.79 1.80
N PRO A 97 15.45 4.14 2.81
CA PRO A 97 14.04 3.75 2.72
C PRO A 97 13.14 4.99 2.76
N VAL A 98 11.95 4.86 2.21
CA VAL A 98 10.87 5.84 2.40
C VAL A 98 10.26 5.66 3.78
N ASP A 99 9.86 6.76 4.44
CA ASP A 99 9.29 6.72 5.79
C ASP A 99 7.85 6.17 5.83
N SER A 100 7.13 6.30 4.71
CA SER A 100 5.73 5.85 4.60
C SER A 100 5.41 5.39 3.18
N VAL A 101 4.61 4.33 3.08
CA VAL A 101 4.04 3.84 1.82
C VAL A 101 2.52 3.71 1.95
N GLY A 102 1.80 3.99 0.86
CA GLY A 102 0.37 3.76 0.74
C GLY A 102 0.09 2.73 -0.35
N CYS A 103 -0.69 1.70 -0.04
CA CYS A 103 -1.02 0.64 -0.98
C CYS A 103 -2.52 0.69 -1.29
N TYR A 104 -2.88 0.72 -2.57
CA TYR A 104 -4.27 0.66 -3.02
C TYR A 104 -4.59 -0.72 -3.58
N VAL A 105 -5.61 -1.36 -3.01
CA VAL A 105 -6.14 -2.64 -3.49
C VAL A 105 -7.55 -2.39 -4.04
N PRO A 106 -7.81 -2.62 -5.34
CA PRO A 106 -9.13 -2.41 -5.90
C PRO A 106 -10.13 -3.41 -5.30
N GLY A 107 -11.29 -2.91 -4.90
CA GLY A 107 -12.42 -3.74 -4.47
C GLY A 107 -13.15 -4.40 -5.65
N GLY A 108 -14.21 -5.15 -5.34
CA GLY A 108 -15.09 -5.78 -6.34
C GLY A 108 -15.33 -7.27 -6.08
N LYS A 109 -16.01 -7.93 -7.03
CA LYS A 109 -16.47 -9.31 -6.90
C LYS A 109 -15.33 -10.35 -6.86
N TYR A 110 -14.15 -9.99 -7.35
CA TYR A 110 -12.99 -10.87 -7.43
C TYR A 110 -11.75 -10.15 -6.86
N PRO A 111 -11.55 -10.19 -5.52
CA PRO A 111 -10.42 -9.52 -4.90
C PRO A 111 -9.10 -10.12 -5.39
N LEU A 112 -8.21 -9.27 -5.87
CA LEU A 112 -6.88 -9.66 -6.35
C LEU A 112 -5.90 -9.76 -5.19
N VAL A 113 -6.00 -10.83 -4.41
CA VAL A 113 -5.16 -11.06 -3.21
C VAL A 113 -3.64 -10.95 -3.52
N ALA A 114 -3.24 -11.29 -4.74
CA ALA A 114 -1.85 -11.17 -5.19
C ALA A 114 -1.31 -9.72 -5.15
N SER A 115 -2.12 -8.70 -5.44
CA SER A 115 -1.62 -7.31 -5.42
C SER A 115 -1.27 -6.86 -4.01
N ALA A 116 -2.05 -7.29 -3.01
CA ALA A 116 -1.78 -7.03 -1.61
C ALA A 116 -0.49 -7.70 -1.11
N HIS A 117 -0.09 -8.84 -1.69
CA HIS A 117 1.18 -9.50 -1.34
C HIS A 117 2.41 -8.83 -1.96
N MET A 118 2.23 -8.13 -3.08
CA MET A 118 3.31 -7.56 -3.89
C MET A 118 3.55 -6.07 -3.65
N SER A 119 2.68 -5.41 -2.86
CA SER A 119 2.81 -4.01 -2.46
C SER A 119 3.63 -3.91 -1.17
#